data_AF-A0A7C3RJL9-F1
#
_entry.id   AF-A0A7C3RJL9-F1
#
_cell.length_a   1.000
_cell.length_b   1.000
_cell.length_c   1.000
_cell.angle_alpha   90.00
_cell.angle_beta   90.00
_cell.angle_gamma   90.00
#
_symmetry.space_group_name_H-M   'P 1'
#
loop_
_entity.id
_entity.type
_entity.pdbx_description
1 polymer ?
#
loop_
_entity_poly.entity_id
_entity_poly.type
_entity_poly.pdbx_seq_one_letter_code
_entity_poly.pdbx_strand_id
1 'polypeptide(L)'
;MRPEDSPFTPGQPVPIEFFVGRVSEIERVRALVRAASIGKFRVGFISGERGIGKSSLVSFVRHLTEREDNVVGAHVFLGGVNTLTEMVRRTFDRVLKDSVEEPWHKKIRELFGKYVKQVGLFGISVELEIPEADLASLVHGFAPHL
;
A
#
# COMPACT_ATOMS: atom_id res chain seq x y z
N MET A 1 12.19 -9.53 -22.70
CA MET A 1 13.21 -9.32 -21.66
C MET A 1 13.20 -10.51 -20.73
N ARG A 2 14.33 -11.22 -20.58
CA ARG A 2 14.41 -12.31 -19.59
C ARG A 2 14.49 -11.69 -18.18
N PRO A 3 14.03 -12.36 -17.11
CA PRO A 3 14.07 -11.82 -15.76
C PRO A 3 15.44 -11.27 -15.34
N GLU A 4 16.50 -11.95 -15.77
CA GLU A 4 17.91 -11.58 -15.56
C GLU A 4 18.35 -10.30 -16.27
N ASP A 5 17.62 -9.85 -17.30
CA ASP A 5 17.93 -8.61 -18.03
C ASP A 5 17.21 -7.39 -17.41
N SER A 6 16.41 -7.56 -16.35
CA SER A 6 15.66 -6.48 -15.70
C SER A 6 16.58 -5.53 -14.92
N PRO A 7 16.56 -4.22 -15.17
CA PRO A 7 17.33 -3.24 -14.38
C PRO A 7 16.75 -3.05 -12.96
N PHE A 8 15.58 -3.60 -12.68
CA PHE A 8 14.91 -3.50 -11.39
C PHE A 8 15.11 -4.79 -10.58
N THR A 9 15.75 -4.64 -9.42
CA THR A 9 15.91 -5.72 -8.43
C THR A 9 14.87 -5.58 -7.33
N PRO A 10 14.02 -6.60 -7.08
CA PRO A 10 13.04 -6.56 -6.00
C PRO A 10 13.68 -6.28 -4.63
N GLY A 11 13.06 -5.39 -3.85
CA GLY A 11 13.50 -5.07 -2.49
C GLY A 11 14.69 -4.13 -2.38
N GLN A 12 15.32 -3.73 -3.50
CA GLN A 12 16.36 -2.72 -3.52
C GLN A 12 15.80 -1.36 -3.98
N PRO A 13 16.29 -0.24 -3.43
CA PRO A 13 15.98 1.09 -3.96
C PRO A 13 16.36 1.16 -5.44
N VAL A 14 15.46 1.74 -6.24
CA VAL A 14 15.66 1.86 -7.68
C VAL A 14 16.51 3.10 -7.96
N PRO A 15 17.65 2.97 -8.65
CA PRO A 15 18.46 4.13 -9.04
C PRO A 15 17.64 5.19 -9.78
N ILE A 16 17.86 6.46 -9.44
CA ILE A 16 17.05 7.58 -9.97
C ILE A 16 17.17 7.71 -11.49
N GLU A 17 18.29 7.27 -12.04
CA GLU A 17 18.60 7.24 -13.46
C GLU A 17 17.60 6.38 -14.26
N PHE A 18 16.95 5.40 -13.62
CA PHE A 18 15.91 4.59 -14.27
C PHE A 18 14.56 5.29 -14.40
N PHE A 19 14.40 6.50 -13.83
CA PHE A 19 13.21 7.32 -13.96
C PHE A 19 13.35 8.48 -14.95
N VAL A 20 14.48 8.56 -15.68
CA VAL A 20 14.63 9.55 -16.76
C VAL A 20 13.51 9.37 -17.78
N GLY A 21 12.78 10.45 -18.07
CA GLY A 21 11.60 10.44 -18.95
C GLY A 21 10.27 10.03 -18.29
N ARG A 22 10.27 9.60 -17.02
CA ARG A 22 9.07 9.18 -16.27
C ARG A 22 8.40 10.30 -15.46
N VAL A 23 8.92 11.54 -15.55
CA VAL A 23 8.44 12.69 -14.77
C VAL A 23 6.94 12.90 -14.93
N SER A 24 6.42 12.81 -16.17
CA SER A 24 4.98 12.99 -16.41
C SER A 24 4.12 11.92 -15.73
N GLU A 25 4.61 10.69 -15.64
CA GLU A 25 3.89 9.58 -14.98
C GLU A 25 3.95 9.71 -13.47
N ILE A 26 5.12 10.08 -12.93
CA ILE A 26 5.31 10.39 -11.50
C ILE A 26 4.33 11.48 -11.06
N GLU A 27 4.27 12.59 -11.79
CA GLU A 27 3.37 13.70 -11.45
C GLU A 27 1.89 13.33 -11.58
N ARG A 28 1.51 12.49 -12.55
CA ARG A 28 0.13 11.99 -12.66
C ARG A 28 -0.26 11.14 -11.46
N VAL A 29 0.59 10.21 -11.02
CA VAL A 29 0.31 9.38 -9.84
C VAL A 29 0.30 10.25 -8.58
N ARG A 30 1.26 11.17 -8.45
CA ARG A 30 1.32 12.11 -7.32
C ARG A 30 0.07 12.99 -7.20
N ALA A 31 -0.47 13.45 -8.33
CA ALA A 31 -1.71 14.24 -8.36
C ALA A 31 -2.92 13.44 -7.82
N LEU A 32 -2.98 12.12 -8.05
CA LEU A 32 -4.01 11.26 -7.46
C LEU A 32 -3.87 11.20 -5.93
N VAL A 33 -2.64 11.04 -5.43
CA VAL A 33 -2.37 10.99 -3.98
C VAL A 33 -2.73 12.31 -3.32
N ARG A 34 -2.35 13.45 -3.90
CA ARG A 34 -2.71 14.78 -3.39
C ARG A 34 -4.21 15.06 -3.42
N ALA A 35 -4.92 14.56 -4.43
CA ALA A 35 -6.38 14.65 -4.44
C ALA A 35 -7.01 13.77 -3.34
N ALA A 36 -6.44 12.60 -3.07
CA ALA A 36 -6.88 11.72 -2.00
C ALA A 36 -6.62 12.31 -0.60
N SER A 37 -5.50 12.99 -0.39
CA SER A 37 -5.17 13.59 0.90
C SER A 37 -6.12 14.74 1.31
N ILE A 38 -6.83 15.34 0.35
CA ILE A 38 -7.91 16.32 0.62
C ILE A 38 -9.32 15.69 0.66
N GLY A 39 -9.40 14.37 0.86
CA GLY A 39 -10.65 13.64 1.07
C GLY A 39 -11.37 13.18 -0.21
N LYS A 40 -10.74 13.28 -1.40
CA LYS A 40 -11.35 12.80 -2.64
C LYS A 40 -10.82 11.42 -2.97
N PHE A 41 -11.62 10.37 -2.76
CA PHE A 41 -11.25 9.01 -3.17
C PHE A 41 -10.79 8.97 -4.65
N ARG A 42 -9.69 8.25 -4.91
CA ARG A 42 -9.08 8.10 -6.23
C ARG A 42 -8.63 6.66 -6.44
N VAL A 43 -8.81 6.19 -7.67
CA VAL A 43 -8.28 4.90 -8.14
C VAL A 43 -7.38 5.19 -9.34
N GLY A 44 -6.14 4.69 -9.27
CA GLY A 44 -5.20 4.72 -10.38
C GLY A 44 -4.96 3.32 -10.91
N PHE A 45 -5.03 3.13 -12.23
CA PHE A 45 -4.64 1.89 -12.88
C PHE A 45 -3.36 2.11 -13.67
N ILE A 46 -2.30 1.36 -13.34
CA ILE A 46 -0.99 1.48 -13.98
C ILE A 46 -0.73 0.18 -14.74
N SER A 47 -0.76 0.29 -16.07
CA SER A 47 -0.56 -0.81 -17.00
C SER A 47 0.74 -0.65 -17.77
N GLY A 48 1.12 -1.69 -18.52
CA GLY A 48 2.34 -1.72 -19.33
C GLY A 48 3.05 -3.06 -19.26
N GLU A 49 4.08 -3.23 -20.07
CA GLU A 49 4.79 -4.49 -20.24
C GLU A 49 5.46 -5.00 -18.95
N ARG A 50 5.66 -6.31 -18.85
CA ARG A 50 6.40 -6.91 -17.72
C ARG A 50 7.84 -6.40 -17.73
N GLY A 51 8.35 -5.98 -16.58
CA GLY A 51 9.72 -5.46 -16.44
C GLY A 51 9.89 -3.98 -16.77
N ILE A 52 8.87 -3.28 -17.26
CA ILE A 52 8.96 -1.85 -17.66
C ILE A 52 9.13 -0.86 -16.49
N GLY A 53 9.14 -1.34 -15.24
CA GLY A 53 9.34 -0.50 -14.05
C GLY A 53 8.07 0.05 -13.38
N LYS A 54 6.90 -0.55 -13.61
CA LYS A 54 5.63 -0.10 -13.00
C LYS A 54 5.68 -0.09 -11.46
N SER A 55 6.05 -1.22 -10.86
CA SER A 55 6.14 -1.36 -9.40
C SER A 55 7.21 -0.43 -8.82
N SER A 56 8.32 -0.24 -9.54
CA SER A 56 9.38 0.71 -9.22
C SER A 56 8.86 2.15 -9.19
N LEU A 57 8.10 2.56 -10.21
CA LEU A 57 7.50 3.90 -10.31
C LEU A 57 6.53 4.18 -9.17
N VAL A 58 5.63 3.25 -8.89
CA VAL A 58 4.67 3.40 -7.78
C VAL A 58 5.39 3.42 -6.44
N SER A 59 6.40 2.57 -6.25
CA SER A 59 7.23 2.57 -5.06
C SER A 59 7.92 3.92 -4.86
N PHE A 60 8.52 4.48 -5.92
CA PHE A 60 9.14 5.80 -5.86
C PHE A 60 8.14 6.90 -5.48
N VAL A 61 6.97 6.94 -6.14
CA VAL A 61 5.92 7.93 -5.83
C VAL A 61 5.44 7.77 -4.39
N ARG A 62 5.24 6.53 -3.91
CA ARG A 62 4.89 6.25 -2.51
C ARG A 62 5.89 6.91 -1.57
N HIS A 63 7.19 6.59 -1.69
CA HIS A 63 8.22 7.15 -0.81
C HIS A 63 8.29 8.69 -0.89
N LEU A 64 8.12 9.26 -2.09
CA LEU A 64 8.06 10.70 -2.27
C LEU A 64 6.88 11.33 -1.52
N THR A 65 5.68 10.76 -1.68
CA THR A 65 4.45 11.29 -1.06
C THR A 65 4.39 11.05 0.45
N GLU A 66 4.96 9.95 0.95
CA GLU A 66 5.09 9.71 2.39
C GLU A 66 5.93 10.81 3.06
N ARG A 67 7.00 11.25 2.39
CA ARG A 67 7.88 12.31 2.90
C ARG A 67 7.31 13.72 2.71
N GLU A 68 6.69 14.00 1.58
CA GLU A 68 6.32 15.38 1.19
C GLU A 68 4.84 15.72 1.42
N ASP A 69 3.95 14.74 1.36
CA ASP A 69 2.50 14.95 1.35
C ASP A 69 1.81 14.39 2.62
N ASN A 70 2.59 13.93 3.62
CA ASN A 70 2.14 13.40 4.91
C ASN A 70 1.06 12.30 4.78
N VAL A 71 1.23 11.43 3.80
CA VAL A 71 0.38 10.26 3.57
C VAL A 71 1.08 8.98 4.00
N VAL A 72 0.30 7.93 4.21
CA VAL A 72 0.80 6.59 4.48
C VAL A 72 0.58 5.75 3.24
N GLY A 73 1.64 5.15 2.71
CA GLY A 73 1.54 4.18 1.64
C GLY A 73 1.65 2.76 2.19
N ALA A 74 0.96 1.83 1.53
CA ALA A 74 1.13 0.40 1.73
C ALA A 74 1.20 -0.27 0.35
N HIS A 75 2.13 -1.22 0.18
CA HIS A 75 2.21 -2.04 -1.02
C HIS A 75 1.81 -3.48 -0.70
N VAL A 76 0.75 -3.94 -1.36
CA VAL A 76 0.15 -5.27 -1.14
C VAL A 76 0.34 -6.10 -2.41
N PHE A 77 1.15 -7.15 -2.32
CA PHE A 77 1.29 -8.10 -3.42
C PHE A 77 0.14 -9.12 -3.38
N LEU A 78 -0.68 -9.11 -4.43
CA LEU A 78 -1.88 -9.95 -4.56
C LEU A 78 -1.67 -11.17 -5.48
N GLY A 79 -0.42 -11.53 -5.80
CA GLY A 79 -0.15 -12.73 -6.59
C GLY A 79 -0.69 -13.98 -5.90
N GLY A 80 -1.47 -14.78 -6.64
CA GLY A 80 -2.11 -16.00 -6.13
C GLY A 80 -3.37 -15.75 -5.27
N VAL A 81 -3.80 -14.52 -5.08
CA VAL A 81 -5.07 -14.19 -4.41
C VAL A 81 -6.22 -14.36 -5.40
N ASN A 82 -7.24 -15.13 -5.02
CA ASN A 82 -8.39 -15.44 -5.87
C ASN A 82 -9.76 -15.09 -5.24
N THR A 83 -9.77 -14.48 -4.05
CA THR A 83 -10.99 -14.02 -3.39
C THR A 83 -10.87 -12.57 -2.93
N LEU A 84 -11.99 -11.86 -2.93
CA LEU A 84 -12.06 -10.49 -2.46
C LEU A 84 -11.79 -10.40 -0.95
N THR A 85 -12.29 -11.37 -0.18
CA THR A 85 -12.03 -11.52 1.26
C THR A 85 -10.54 -11.54 1.57
N GLU A 86 -9.76 -12.36 0.86
CA GLU A 86 -8.32 -12.46 1.07
C GLU A 86 -7.59 -11.18 0.64
N MET A 87 -8.03 -10.53 -0.45
CA MET A 87 -7.50 -9.23 -0.86
C MET A 87 -7.67 -8.18 0.25
N VAL A 88 -8.88 -8.10 0.82
CA VAL A 88 -9.21 -7.16 1.90
C VAL A 88 -8.38 -7.45 3.14
N ARG A 89 -8.31 -8.73 3.56
CA ARG A 89 -7.51 -9.18 4.71
C ARG A 89 -6.03 -8.78 4.55
N ARG A 90 -5.41 -9.12 3.43
CA ARG A 90 -3.99 -8.77 3.15
C ARG A 90 -3.74 -7.28 3.12
N THR A 91 -4.71 -6.52 2.61
CA THR A 91 -4.58 -5.06 2.54
C THR A 91 -4.55 -4.46 3.92
N PHE A 92 -5.52 -4.80 4.77
CA PHE A 92 -5.56 -4.29 6.14
C PHE A 92 -4.36 -4.76 6.96
N ASP A 93 -3.96 -6.03 6.85
CA ASP A 93 -2.80 -6.57 7.57
C ASP A 93 -1.52 -5.82 7.21
N ARG A 94 -1.34 -5.51 5.91
CA ARG A 94 -0.19 -4.73 5.46
C ARG A 94 -0.21 -3.29 5.98
N VAL A 95 -1.36 -2.62 5.90
CA VAL A 95 -1.52 -1.23 6.40
C VAL A 95 -1.19 -1.16 7.89
N LEU A 96 -1.67 -2.13 8.68
CA LEU A 96 -1.36 -2.19 10.09
C LEU A 96 0.13 -2.40 10.35
N LYS A 97 0.75 -3.40 9.73
CA LYS A 97 2.17 -3.69 9.93
C LYS A 97 3.06 -2.52 9.54
N ASP A 98 2.76 -1.85 8.43
CA ASP A 98 3.52 -0.66 7.98
C ASP A 98 3.29 0.57 8.90
N SER A 99 2.27 0.54 9.78
CA SER A 99 1.96 1.64 10.72
C SER A 99 2.51 1.47 12.13
N VAL A 100 3.04 0.28 12.46
CA VAL A 100 3.33 -0.12 13.84
C VAL A 100 4.40 0.75 14.51
N GLU A 101 5.43 1.15 13.78
CA GLU A 101 6.56 1.91 14.32
C GLU A 101 6.34 3.43 14.27
N GLU A 102 5.19 3.85 13.75
CA GLU A 102 4.96 5.24 13.40
C GLU A 102 4.13 5.99 14.48
N PRO A 103 4.34 7.30 14.69
CA PRO A 103 3.64 8.09 15.72
C PRO A 103 2.10 8.07 15.60
N TRP A 104 1.60 7.85 14.38
CA TRP A 104 0.18 7.81 14.03
C TRP A 104 -0.46 6.42 14.16
N HIS A 105 0.26 5.40 14.68
CA HIS A 105 -0.26 4.07 14.98
C HIS A 105 -1.54 4.11 15.83
N LYS A 106 -1.74 5.15 16.65
CA LYS A 106 -2.92 5.30 17.52
C LYS A 106 -4.22 5.43 16.72
N LYS A 107 -4.25 6.28 15.69
CA LYS A 107 -5.46 6.45 14.85
C LYS A 107 -5.80 5.19 14.08
N ILE A 108 -4.77 4.51 13.58
CA ILE A 108 -4.94 3.23 12.90
C ILE A 108 -5.42 2.17 13.90
N ARG A 109 -4.82 2.06 15.08
CA ARG A 109 -5.32 1.17 16.14
C ARG A 109 -6.73 1.52 16.60
N GLU A 110 -7.16 2.77 16.56
CA GLU A 110 -8.55 3.16 16.86
C GLU A 110 -9.51 2.68 15.75
N LEU A 111 -9.14 2.85 14.47
CA LEU A 111 -9.92 2.37 13.32
C LEU A 111 -10.03 0.84 13.32
N PHE A 112 -8.95 0.15 13.66
CA PHE A 112 -8.85 -1.31 13.63
C PHE A 112 -9.00 -1.97 15.00
N GLY A 113 -9.29 -1.21 16.06
CA GLY A 113 -9.17 -1.69 17.45
C GLY A 113 -10.07 -2.88 17.77
N LYS A 114 -11.22 -2.98 17.09
CA LYS A 114 -12.13 -4.14 17.19
C LYS A 114 -11.59 -5.43 16.55
N TYR A 115 -10.58 -5.34 15.69
CA TYR A 115 -10.04 -6.46 14.90
C TYR A 115 -8.58 -6.79 15.22
N VAL A 116 -7.93 -6.02 16.09
CA VAL A 116 -6.54 -6.24 16.50
C VAL A 116 -6.51 -7.11 17.75
N LYS A 117 -5.94 -8.32 17.64
CA LYS A 117 -5.60 -9.15 18.81
C LYS A 117 -4.13 -8.92 19.14
N GLN A 118 -3.88 -8.30 20.29
CA GLN A 118 -2.54 -7.92 20.70
C GLN A 118 -1.77 -9.16 21.20
N VAL A 119 -0.58 -9.43 20.67
CA VAL A 119 0.36 -10.40 21.25
C VAL A 119 1.72 -9.72 21.46
N GLY A 120 2.29 -9.87 22.66
CA GLY A 120 3.74 -9.71 22.92
C GLY A 120 4.25 -8.33 23.33
N LEU A 121 4.64 -8.20 24.61
CA LEU A 121 5.67 -7.26 25.06
C LEU A 121 6.97 -7.54 24.28
N PHE A 122 7.71 -6.50 23.87
CA PHE A 122 8.91 -6.50 23.00
C PHE A 122 8.67 -6.42 21.47
N GLY A 123 8.03 -5.34 21.02
CA GLY A 123 8.01 -5.00 19.59
C GLY A 123 6.76 -5.49 18.86
N ILE A 124 5.62 -4.93 19.25
CA ILE A 124 4.35 -4.80 18.52
C ILE A 124 4.19 -5.80 17.34
N SER A 125 3.77 -7.03 17.61
CA SER A 125 3.12 -7.88 16.60
C SER A 125 1.61 -7.60 16.64
N VAL A 126 1.12 -6.90 15.63
CA VAL A 126 -0.32 -6.70 15.39
C VAL A 126 -0.79 -7.83 14.51
N GLU A 127 -1.63 -8.72 15.05
CA GLU A 127 -2.33 -9.74 14.27
C GLU A 127 -3.78 -9.31 14.09
N LEU A 128 -4.21 -9.21 12.83
CA LEU A 128 -5.60 -9.01 12.49
C LEU A 128 -6.36 -10.32 12.59
N GLU A 129 -7.28 -10.37 13.54
CA GLU A 129 -8.30 -11.40 13.60
C GLU A 129 -9.63 -10.70 13.28
N ILE A 130 -9.96 -10.65 11.99
CA ILE A 130 -11.26 -10.15 11.52
C ILE A 130 -12.21 -11.36 11.42
N PRO A 131 -13.29 -11.41 12.20
CA PRO A 131 -14.30 -12.47 12.06
C PRO A 131 -14.87 -12.50 10.63
N GLU A 132 -15.17 -13.68 10.09
CA GLU A 132 -15.74 -13.84 8.73
C GLU A 132 -17.02 -13.01 8.52
N ALA A 133 -17.86 -12.88 9.56
CA ALA A 133 -19.07 -12.06 9.52
C ALA A 133 -18.79 -10.57 9.29
N ASP A 134 -17.66 -10.08 9.82
CA ASP A 134 -17.23 -8.69 9.67
C ASP A 134 -16.49 -8.42 8.36
N LEU A 135 -15.80 -9.44 7.82
CA LEU A 135 -15.13 -9.39 6.53
C LEU A 135 -16.10 -9.05 5.40
N ALA A 136 -17.31 -9.63 5.40
CA ALA A 136 -18.34 -9.31 4.41
C ALA A 136 -18.70 -7.82 4.43
N SER A 137 -18.85 -7.23 5.62
CA SER A 137 -19.15 -5.81 5.79
C SER A 137 -17.99 -4.93 5.29
N LEU A 138 -16.75 -5.29 5.63
CA LEU A 138 -15.55 -4.58 5.16
C LEU A 138 -15.38 -4.67 3.64
N VAL A 139 -15.70 -5.81 3.04
CA VAL A 139 -15.71 -6.00 1.58
C VAL A 139 -16.73 -5.05 0.93
N HIS A 140 -17.95 -4.98 1.46
CA HIS A 140 -18.99 -4.09 0.94
C HIS A 140 -18.67 -2.60 1.14
N GLY A 141 -17.94 -2.25 2.20
CA GLY A 141 -17.59 -0.89 2.56
C GLY A 141 -16.12 -0.52 2.31
N PHE A 142 -15.39 -1.26 1.47
CA PHE A 142 -13.93 -1.20 1.44
C PHE A 142 -13.35 0.22 1.29
N ALA A 143 -13.86 1.01 0.34
CA ALA A 143 -13.38 2.38 0.12
C ALA A 143 -13.73 3.36 1.26
N PRO A 144 -14.97 3.38 1.80
CA PRO A 144 -15.28 4.16 3.00
C PRO A 144 -14.54 3.79 4.28
N HIS A 145 -13.98 2.56 4.39
CA HIS A 145 -13.28 2.08 5.59
C HIS A 145 -11.74 2.23 5.51
N LEU A 146 -11.21 2.74 4.39
CA LEU A 146 -9.81 3.15 4.21
C LEU A 146 -9.67 4.65 4.39
#